data_AF-H1CXE2-F1
#
_entry.id   AF-H1CXE2-F1
#
_cell.length_a   1.000
_cell.length_b   1.000
_cell.length_c   1.000
_cell.angle_alpha   90.00
_cell.angle_beta   90.00
_cell.angle_gamma   90.00
#
_symmetry.space_group_name_H-M   'P 1'
#
loop_
_entity.id
_entity.type
_entity.pdbx_description
1 polymer ?
#
loop_
_entity_poly.entity_id
_entity_poly.type
_entity_poly.pdbx_seq_one_letter_code
_entity_poly.pdbx_strand_id
1 'polypeptide(L)'
;MKSSEEVVMAYVRQLEDMEEEVSRLLSENRILKGRLEGARRAGTPIDSELLSAGKEKDLYPGERHEILMDILKSVRKDMKDGTRRADILDDLIKANPVSGEPKRRSEAVKVALKGYRGLDDNTKRKLAVLGIEGNEKHSKHYILRYYGDSRYMVTMTASGSDAGRGGLNLASDVVRNFF
;
A
#
# COMPACT_ATOMS: atom_id res chain seq x y z
N MET A 1 -13.12 64.70 -10.72
CA MET A 1 -11.95 63.97 -11.28
C MET A 1 -11.12 63.55 -10.08
N LYS A 2 -10.88 62.26 -9.84
CA LYS A 2 -10.03 61.85 -8.72
C LYS A 2 -8.64 62.48 -8.90
N SER A 3 -8.04 62.96 -7.82
CA SER A 3 -6.66 63.48 -7.88
C SER A 3 -5.72 62.38 -8.38
N SER A 4 -4.67 62.74 -9.10
CA SER A 4 -3.65 61.78 -9.52
C SER A 4 -3.06 61.02 -8.31
N GLU A 5 -2.95 61.70 -7.16
CA GLU A 5 -2.55 61.10 -5.88
C GLU A 5 -3.56 60.08 -5.34
N GLU A 6 -4.87 60.34 -5.44
CA GLU A 6 -5.89 59.38 -5.00
C GLU A 6 -5.89 58.11 -5.85
N VAL A 7 -5.60 58.23 -7.15
CA VAL A 7 -5.48 57.08 -8.05
C VAL A 7 -4.23 56.27 -7.71
N VAL A 8 -3.09 56.94 -7.48
CA VAL A 8 -1.83 56.27 -7.08
C VAL A 8 -2.01 55.56 -5.73
N MET A 9 -2.61 56.21 -4.74
CA MET A 9 -2.88 55.61 -3.43
C MET A 9 -3.79 54.38 -3.51
N ALA A 10 -4.81 54.42 -4.39
CA ALA A 10 -5.68 53.27 -4.60
C ALA A 10 -4.91 52.08 -5.22
N TYR A 11 -4.02 52.34 -6.18
CA TYR A 11 -3.18 51.31 -6.79
C TYR A 11 -2.16 50.72 -5.81
N VAL A 12 -1.51 51.56 -4.99
CA VAL A 12 -0.58 51.11 -3.94
C VAL A 12 -1.29 50.16 -2.98
N ARG A 13 -2.47 50.53 -2.51
CA ARG A 13 -3.26 49.68 -1.62
C ARG A 13 -3.65 48.34 -2.27
N GLN A 14 -4.00 48.37 -3.54
CA GLN A 14 -4.31 47.16 -4.30
C GLN A 14 -3.09 46.24 -4.48
N LEU A 15 -1.89 46.82 -4.64
CA LEU A 15 -0.65 46.07 -4.72
C LEU A 15 -0.30 45.43 -3.37
N GLU A 16 -0.45 46.18 -2.27
CA GLU A 16 -0.25 45.66 -0.91
C GLU A 16 -1.20 44.48 -0.60
N ASP A 17 -2.49 44.63 -0.91
CA ASP A 17 -3.48 43.56 -0.73
C ASP A 17 -3.13 42.31 -1.57
N MET A 18 -2.66 42.51 -2.81
CA MET A 18 -2.22 41.42 -3.69
C MET A 18 -0.95 40.73 -3.16
N GLU A 19 0.02 41.47 -2.65
CA GLU A 19 1.26 40.92 -2.07
C GLU A 19 0.96 40.06 -0.83
N GLU A 20 0.04 40.51 0.03
CA GLU A 20 -0.43 39.72 1.18
C GLU A 20 -1.14 38.44 0.74
N GLU A 21 -2.01 38.51 -0.28
CA GLU A 21 -2.71 37.35 -0.85
C GLU A 21 -1.71 36.32 -1.41
N VAL A 22 -0.72 36.77 -2.18
CA VAL A 22 0.33 35.90 -2.75
C VAL A 22 1.15 35.24 -1.65
N SER A 23 1.55 36.00 -0.62
CA SER A 23 2.30 35.46 0.52
C SER A 23 1.52 34.36 1.25
N ARG A 24 0.22 34.59 1.47
CA ARG A 24 -0.70 33.63 2.10
C ARG A 24 -0.83 32.35 1.28
N LEU A 25 -1.08 32.49 -0.03
CA LEU A 25 -1.21 31.36 -0.95
C LEU A 25 0.09 30.55 -1.06
N LEU A 26 1.26 31.20 -1.07
CA LEU A 26 2.55 30.51 -1.10
C LEU A 26 2.79 29.68 0.17
N SER A 27 2.40 30.21 1.34
CA SER A 27 2.48 29.50 2.62
C SER A 27 1.57 28.26 2.62
N GLU A 28 0.32 28.43 2.19
CA GLU A 28 -0.64 27.32 2.08
C GLU A 28 -0.16 26.25 1.09
N ASN A 29 0.37 26.67 -0.07
CA ASN A 29 0.91 25.75 -1.06
C ASN A 29 2.09 24.94 -0.51
N ARG A 30 2.99 25.56 0.28
CA ARG A 30 4.08 24.85 0.96
C ARG A 30 3.55 23.82 1.95
N ILE A 31 2.55 24.16 2.76
CA ILE A 31 1.95 23.24 3.73
C ILE A 31 1.29 22.06 3.02
N LEU A 32 0.51 22.33 1.97
CA LEU A 32 -0.16 21.30 1.17
C LEU A 32 0.86 20.39 0.46
N LYS A 33 1.93 20.94 -0.10
CA LYS A 33 3.03 20.14 -0.66
C LYS A 33 3.71 19.28 0.39
N GLY A 34 3.96 19.81 1.60
CA GLY A 34 4.52 19.03 2.71
C GLY A 34 3.61 17.88 3.13
N ARG A 35 2.29 18.12 3.20
CA ARG A 35 1.28 17.09 3.48
C ARG A 35 1.20 16.04 2.37
N LEU A 36 1.24 16.46 1.11
CA LEU A 36 1.25 15.57 -0.06
C LEU A 36 2.50 14.68 -0.05
N GLU A 37 3.68 15.25 0.20
CA GLU A 37 4.94 14.52 0.32
C GLU A 37 4.94 13.56 1.52
N GLY A 38 4.30 13.94 2.64
CA GLY A 38 4.07 13.07 3.78
C GLY A 38 3.11 11.92 3.46
N ALA A 39 2.01 12.21 2.76
CA ALA A 39 1.01 11.25 2.32
C ALA A 39 1.59 10.25 1.31
N ARG A 40 2.40 10.73 0.35
CA ARG A 40 3.20 9.90 -0.58
C ARG A 40 4.12 8.96 0.18
N ARG A 41 4.87 9.47 1.15
CA ARG A 41 5.75 8.66 2.01
C ARG A 41 4.98 7.68 2.89
N ALA A 42 3.75 8.00 3.27
CA ALA A 42 2.87 7.15 4.07
C ALA A 42 2.05 6.15 3.23
N GLY A 43 2.23 6.09 1.90
CA GLY A 43 1.47 5.19 1.02
C GLY A 43 -0.01 5.59 0.86
N THR A 44 -0.39 6.81 1.21
CA THR A 44 -1.76 7.28 1.02
C THR A 44 -2.03 7.38 -0.49
N PRO A 45 -3.07 6.75 -1.03
CA PRO A 45 -3.39 6.85 -2.45
C PRO A 45 -3.69 8.30 -2.81
N ILE A 46 -2.95 8.84 -3.76
CA ILE A 46 -3.26 10.12 -4.39
C ILE A 46 -3.81 9.76 -5.77
N ASP A 47 -5.00 10.27 -6.11
CA ASP A 47 -5.50 10.18 -7.49
C ASP A 47 -4.42 10.73 -8.43
N SER A 48 -3.93 9.87 -9.32
CA SER A 48 -2.94 10.25 -10.33
C SER A 48 -3.67 10.62 -11.62
N GLU A 49 -3.03 11.43 -12.47
CA GLU A 49 -3.55 11.72 -13.82
C GLU A 49 -3.69 10.45 -14.69
N LEU A 50 -2.97 9.37 -14.34
CA LEU A 50 -2.96 8.10 -15.08
C LEU A 50 -4.06 7.14 -14.61
N LEU A 51 -4.27 7.04 -13.30
CA LEU A 51 -5.12 6.05 -12.64
C LEU A 51 -5.74 6.65 -11.39
N SER A 52 -7.06 6.48 -11.26
CA SER A 52 -7.76 6.76 -10.01
C SER A 52 -7.51 5.65 -8.98
N ALA A 53 -7.46 6.04 -7.72
CA ALA A 53 -7.11 5.16 -6.60
C ALA A 53 -8.14 4.06 -6.28
N GLY A 54 -9.40 4.21 -6.74
CA GLY A 54 -10.48 3.31 -6.36
C GLY A 54 -10.87 3.39 -4.88
N LYS A 55 -11.56 2.37 -4.37
CA LYS A 55 -12.14 2.36 -3.01
C LYS A 55 -11.39 1.50 -1.99
N GLU A 56 -10.63 0.50 -2.45
CA GLU A 56 -9.84 -0.35 -1.55
C GLU A 56 -8.76 0.48 -0.88
N LYS A 57 -8.48 0.20 0.40
CA LYS A 57 -7.47 0.90 1.19
C LYS A 57 -6.27 -0.01 1.42
N ASP A 58 -5.11 0.59 1.62
CA ASP A 58 -3.92 -0.12 2.08
C ASP A 58 -4.18 -0.74 3.48
N LEU A 59 -3.97 -2.05 3.60
CA LEU A 59 -3.96 -2.77 4.88
C LEU A 59 -2.63 -2.58 5.62
N TYR A 60 -1.55 -2.35 4.87
CA TYR A 60 -0.25 -1.92 5.36
C TYR A 60 0.35 -0.87 4.42
N PRO A 61 1.28 -0.02 4.89
CA PRO A 61 1.79 1.10 4.09
C PRO A 61 2.33 0.65 2.73
N GLY A 62 1.76 1.17 1.64
CA GLY A 62 2.21 0.92 0.27
C GLY A 62 1.72 -0.38 -0.35
N GLU A 63 0.79 -1.11 0.29
CA GLU A 63 0.29 -2.41 -0.19
C GLU A 63 -0.21 -2.36 -1.64
N ARG A 64 -1.16 -1.46 -1.96
CA ARG A 64 -1.76 -1.45 -3.32
C ARG A 64 -0.73 -1.10 -4.39
N HIS A 65 0.25 -0.25 -4.06
CA HIS A 65 1.38 0.07 -4.94
C HIS A 65 2.25 -1.16 -5.21
N GLU A 66 2.62 -1.90 -4.16
CA GLU A 66 3.40 -3.12 -4.29
C GLU A 66 2.69 -4.18 -5.15
N ILE A 67 1.40 -4.42 -4.89
CA ILE A 67 0.58 -5.37 -5.65
C ILE A 67 0.48 -4.96 -7.13
N LEU A 68 0.18 -3.69 -7.40
CA LEU A 68 0.08 -3.19 -8.77
C LEU A 68 1.41 -3.35 -9.52
N MET A 69 2.53 -3.01 -8.88
CA MET A 69 3.85 -3.14 -9.50
C MET A 69 4.24 -4.60 -9.74
N ASP A 70 3.84 -5.54 -8.86
CA ASP A 70 4.07 -6.96 -9.09
C ASP A 70 3.28 -7.47 -10.31
N ILE A 71 2.01 -7.09 -10.45
CA ILE A 71 1.18 -7.43 -11.61
C ILE A 71 1.82 -6.88 -12.90
N LEU A 72 2.22 -5.61 -12.92
CA LEU A 72 2.86 -5.00 -14.09
C LEU A 72 4.16 -5.71 -14.46
N LYS A 73 5.01 -6.02 -13.47
CA LYS A 73 6.26 -6.77 -13.70
C LYS A 73 5.99 -8.19 -14.19
N SER A 74 4.96 -8.85 -13.69
CA SER A 74 4.56 -10.18 -14.13
C SER A 74 4.16 -10.15 -15.60
N VAL A 75 3.25 -9.26 -15.98
CA VAL A 75 2.81 -9.10 -17.36
C VAL A 75 3.97 -8.71 -18.29
N ARG A 76 4.88 -7.83 -17.83
CA ARG A 76 6.05 -7.40 -18.62
C ARG A 76 6.98 -8.55 -19.01
N LYS A 77 7.11 -9.59 -18.17
CA LYS A 77 7.99 -10.75 -18.45
C LYS A 77 7.56 -11.54 -19.69
N ASP A 78 6.26 -11.58 -19.95
CA ASP A 78 5.70 -12.34 -21.08
C ASP A 78 5.57 -11.49 -22.35
N MET A 79 5.97 -10.21 -22.30
CA MET A 79 5.85 -9.28 -23.42
C MET A 79 7.07 -9.30 -24.32
N LYS A 80 6.83 -9.18 -25.63
CA LYS A 80 7.88 -8.99 -26.63
C LYS A 80 8.52 -7.60 -26.45
N ASP A 81 9.85 -7.60 -26.41
CA ASP A 81 10.67 -6.39 -26.36
C ASP A 81 10.54 -5.54 -27.65
N GLY A 82 10.84 -4.24 -27.53
CA GLY A 82 10.77 -3.29 -28.64
C GLY A 82 9.35 -2.98 -29.09
N THR A 83 8.35 -3.24 -28.25
CA THR A 83 6.96 -2.87 -28.49
C THR A 83 6.60 -1.66 -27.64
N ARG A 84 5.73 -0.78 -28.17
CA ARG A 84 5.28 0.40 -27.42
C ARG A 84 4.67 0.05 -26.05
N ARG A 85 3.99 -1.08 -25.96
CA ARG A 85 3.42 -1.57 -24.69
C ARG A 85 4.52 -1.93 -23.69
N ALA A 86 5.59 -2.59 -24.14
CA ALA A 86 6.72 -2.95 -23.29
C ALA A 86 7.44 -1.68 -22.81
N ASP A 87 7.69 -0.72 -23.70
CA ASP A 87 8.36 0.54 -23.35
C ASP A 87 7.59 1.32 -22.28
N ILE A 88 6.25 1.42 -22.41
CA ILE A 88 5.41 2.09 -21.41
C ILE A 88 5.48 1.38 -20.06
N LEU A 89 5.45 0.04 -20.04
CA LEU A 89 5.57 -0.71 -18.79
C LEU A 89 6.95 -0.58 -18.16
N ASP A 90 8.02 -0.61 -18.97
CA ASP A 90 9.39 -0.43 -18.49
C ASP A 90 9.60 0.96 -17.87
N ASP A 91 9.11 2.01 -18.52
CA ASP A 91 9.15 3.37 -17.99
C ASP A 91 8.37 3.49 -16.67
N LEU A 92 7.15 2.94 -16.60
CA LEU A 92 6.35 2.94 -15.38
C LEU A 92 7.03 2.17 -14.25
N ILE A 93 7.52 0.95 -14.52
CA ILE A 93 8.19 0.12 -13.51
C ILE A 93 9.46 0.82 -12.99
N LYS A 94 10.22 1.48 -13.87
CA LYS A 94 11.43 2.22 -13.50
C LYS A 94 11.13 3.45 -12.65
N ALA A 95 10.07 4.18 -12.96
CA ALA A 95 9.65 5.37 -12.22
C ALA A 95 9.05 5.05 -10.83
N ASN A 96 8.62 3.81 -10.62
CA ASN A 96 7.86 3.39 -9.44
C ASN A 96 8.58 2.26 -8.68
N PRO A 97 9.67 2.59 -7.94
CA PRO A 97 10.38 1.59 -7.16
C PRO A 97 9.48 1.00 -6.07
N VAL A 98 9.79 -0.25 -5.69
CA VAL A 98 9.09 -1.00 -4.65
C VAL A 98 10.02 -1.23 -3.46
N SER A 99 9.45 -1.33 -2.27
CA SER A 99 10.16 -1.62 -1.03
C SER A 99 10.41 -3.12 -0.83
N GLY A 100 9.58 -3.97 -1.45
CA GLY A 100 9.66 -5.43 -1.36
C GLY A 100 8.99 -6.00 -0.11
N GLU A 101 8.06 -5.25 0.51
CA GLU A 101 7.30 -5.68 1.69
C GLU A 101 6.51 -7.00 1.48
N PRO A 102 5.79 -7.24 0.36
CA PRO A 102 5.07 -8.50 0.18
C PRO A 102 5.99 -9.72 0.26
N LYS A 103 7.20 -9.62 -0.29
CA LYS A 103 8.20 -10.70 -0.21
C LYS A 103 8.67 -10.92 1.23
N ARG A 104 8.94 -9.85 1.99
CA ARG A 104 9.33 -9.96 3.42
C ARG A 104 8.22 -10.59 4.26
N ARG A 105 6.97 -10.16 4.05
CA ARG A 105 5.79 -10.72 4.71
C ARG A 105 5.59 -12.19 4.35
N SER A 106 5.77 -12.55 3.08
CA SER A 106 5.68 -13.94 2.62
C SER A 106 6.71 -14.84 3.30
N GLU A 107 7.96 -14.40 3.40
CA GLU A 107 8.99 -15.15 4.13
C GLU A 107 8.70 -15.21 5.64
N ALA A 108 8.17 -14.13 6.23
CA ALA A 108 7.75 -14.13 7.63
C ALA A 108 6.61 -15.13 7.89
N VAL A 109 5.64 -15.27 6.99
CA VAL A 109 4.61 -16.33 7.06
C VAL A 109 5.22 -17.72 7.01
N LYS A 110 6.13 -17.98 6.06
CA LYS A 110 6.83 -19.28 5.96
C LYS A 110 7.57 -19.60 7.24
N VAL A 111 8.26 -18.63 7.85
CA VAL A 111 8.96 -18.79 9.13
C VAL A 111 7.99 -19.01 10.29
N ALA A 112 6.85 -18.30 10.31
CA ALA A 112 5.84 -18.44 11.36
C ALA A 112 5.19 -19.83 11.36
N LEU A 113 4.95 -20.41 10.19
CA LEU A 113 4.25 -21.69 10.02
C LEU A 113 5.18 -22.89 9.86
N LYS A 114 6.49 -22.69 9.78
CA LYS A 114 7.46 -23.79 9.66
C LYS A 114 7.39 -24.71 10.89
N GLY A 115 7.02 -25.96 10.68
CA GLY A 115 6.98 -26.95 11.77
C GLY A 115 5.77 -26.82 12.69
N TYR A 116 4.74 -26.05 12.33
CA TYR A 116 3.60 -25.81 13.21
C TYR A 116 2.90 -27.12 13.60
N ARG A 117 2.43 -27.20 14.84
CA ARG A 117 1.65 -28.35 15.37
C ARG A 117 0.21 -27.98 15.70
N GLY A 118 -0.08 -26.68 15.75
CA GLY A 118 -1.38 -26.07 15.98
C GLY A 118 -1.21 -24.55 16.12
N LEU A 119 -2.29 -23.84 16.46
CA LEU A 119 -2.26 -22.40 16.69
C LEU A 119 -1.84 -22.07 18.13
N ASP A 120 -0.57 -22.26 18.46
CA ASP A 120 -0.03 -21.85 19.76
C ASP A 120 0.16 -20.32 19.85
N ASP A 121 0.38 -19.81 21.06
CA ASP A 121 0.47 -18.36 21.30
C ASP A 121 1.66 -17.71 20.57
N ASN A 122 2.74 -18.46 20.34
CA ASN A 122 3.89 -17.98 19.58
C ASN A 122 3.54 -17.79 18.10
N THR A 123 2.89 -18.79 17.49
CA THR A 123 2.43 -18.75 16.10
C THR A 123 1.39 -17.64 15.92
N LYS A 124 0.44 -17.50 16.85
CA LYS A 124 -0.52 -16.39 16.86
C LYS A 124 0.16 -15.03 16.86
N ARG A 125 1.14 -14.80 17.73
CA ARG A 125 1.86 -13.51 17.81
C ARG A 125 2.60 -13.21 16.51
N LYS A 126 3.29 -14.19 15.94
CA LYS A 126 4.02 -14.03 14.67
C LYS A 126 3.07 -13.69 13.51
N LEU A 127 1.93 -14.36 13.44
CA LEU A 127 0.90 -14.10 12.43
C LEU A 127 0.21 -12.74 12.64
N ALA A 128 -0.07 -12.35 13.89
CA ALA A 128 -0.71 -11.09 14.23
C ALA A 128 0.14 -9.87 13.81
N VAL A 129 1.48 -9.95 13.91
CA VAL A 129 2.38 -8.91 13.38
C VAL A 129 2.20 -8.71 11.86
N LEU A 130 1.77 -9.76 11.16
CA LEU A 130 1.49 -9.74 9.72
C LEU A 130 0.02 -9.40 9.42
N GLY A 131 -0.76 -8.99 10.41
CA GLY A 131 -2.20 -8.74 10.28
C GLY A 131 -3.01 -10.01 10.05
N ILE A 132 -2.48 -11.19 10.39
CA ILE A 132 -3.18 -12.46 10.24
C ILE A 132 -3.71 -12.90 11.60
N GLU A 133 -5.03 -12.98 11.71
CA GLU A 133 -5.71 -13.35 12.95
C GLU A 133 -6.30 -14.75 12.85
N GLY A 134 -6.12 -15.57 13.88
CA GLY A 134 -6.64 -16.92 13.95
C GLY A 134 -7.74 -17.03 14.98
N ASN A 135 -8.99 -16.91 14.52
CA ASN A 135 -10.17 -16.84 15.38
C ASN A 135 -11.15 -17.92 14.93
N GLU A 136 -11.58 -18.76 15.87
CA GLU A 136 -12.51 -19.89 15.71
C GLU A 136 -11.89 -21.24 15.33
N LYS A 137 -12.16 -22.23 16.19
CA LYS A 137 -11.94 -23.65 15.90
C LYS A 137 -13.22 -24.24 15.33
N HIS A 138 -13.43 -24.13 14.03
CA HIS A 138 -14.49 -24.86 13.34
C HIS A 138 -14.02 -26.30 13.09
N SER A 139 -14.62 -27.28 13.78
CA SER A 139 -14.45 -28.72 13.51
C SER A 139 -13.01 -29.13 13.14
N LYS A 140 -12.07 -29.07 14.11
CA LYS A 140 -10.64 -29.40 13.95
C LYS A 140 -9.81 -28.48 13.04
N HIS A 141 -10.35 -27.36 12.56
CA HIS A 141 -9.61 -26.35 11.81
C HIS A 141 -9.74 -24.96 12.45
N TYR A 142 -8.71 -24.15 12.33
CA TYR A 142 -8.70 -22.73 12.63
C TYR A 142 -8.97 -21.94 11.35
N ILE A 143 -9.69 -20.82 11.45
CA ILE A 143 -9.83 -19.86 10.35
C ILE A 143 -8.81 -18.74 10.57
N LEU A 144 -7.92 -18.57 9.59
CA LEU A 144 -7.00 -17.44 9.51
C LEU A 144 -7.64 -16.35 8.64
N ARG A 145 -7.73 -15.12 9.15
CA ARG A 145 -8.26 -13.95 8.43
C ARG A 145 -7.19 -12.89 8.26
N TYR A 146 -7.21 -12.20 7.11
CA TYR A 146 -6.30 -11.09 6.85
C TYR A 146 -6.95 -9.76 7.26
N TYR A 147 -6.34 -9.05 8.21
CA TYR A 147 -6.82 -7.80 8.81
C TYR A 147 -8.29 -7.82 9.25
N GLY A 148 -8.76 -8.99 9.69
CA GLY A 148 -10.16 -9.21 10.10
C GLY A 148 -11.18 -9.21 8.97
N ASP A 149 -10.77 -8.98 7.71
CA ASP A 149 -11.68 -8.97 6.56
C ASP A 149 -12.15 -10.40 6.24
N SER A 150 -13.47 -10.59 6.24
CA SER A 150 -14.12 -11.87 5.95
C SER A 150 -13.90 -12.38 4.53
N ARG A 151 -13.51 -11.51 3.58
CA ARG A 151 -13.22 -11.89 2.19
C ARG A 151 -11.92 -12.68 2.05
N TYR A 152 -10.98 -12.49 2.97
CA TYR A 152 -9.63 -13.04 2.89
C TYR A 152 -9.42 -14.05 4.01
N MET A 153 -9.70 -15.33 3.73
CA MET A 153 -9.60 -16.41 4.72
C MET A 153 -8.89 -17.66 4.20
N VAL A 154 -8.14 -18.32 5.09
CA VAL A 154 -7.48 -19.61 4.85
C VAL A 154 -7.72 -20.53 6.06
N THR A 155 -7.96 -21.82 5.82
CA THR A 155 -8.17 -22.82 6.88
C THR A 155 -6.86 -23.48 7.30
N MET A 156 -6.60 -23.56 8.61
CA MET A 156 -5.46 -24.25 9.20
C MET A 156 -5.89 -25.46 10.02
N THR A 157 -5.30 -26.63 9.80
CA THR A 157 -5.60 -27.83 10.61
C THR A 157 -5.12 -27.68 12.06
N ALA A 158 -5.95 -28.09 13.03
CA ALA A 158 -5.65 -27.93 14.45
C ALA A 158 -4.58 -28.90 14.99
N SER A 159 -4.39 -30.05 14.34
CA SER A 159 -3.28 -30.97 14.62
C SER A 159 -2.41 -31.12 13.38
N GLY A 160 -1.16 -30.66 13.45
CA GLY A 160 -0.15 -30.93 12.43
C GLY A 160 0.34 -32.38 12.51
N SER A 161 -0.47 -33.36 12.06
CA SER A 161 -0.04 -34.76 11.96
C SER A 161 1.13 -34.94 10.99
N ASP A 162 1.35 -33.96 10.11
CA ASP A 162 2.39 -33.93 9.09
C ASP A 162 3.26 -32.66 9.23
N ALA A 163 3.81 -32.46 10.44
CA ALA A 163 4.44 -31.22 10.91
C ALA A 163 5.50 -30.62 9.97
N GLY A 164 6.12 -31.42 9.09
CA GLY A 164 7.08 -30.94 8.09
C GLY A 164 6.44 -30.31 6.85
N ARG A 165 5.48 -31.00 6.21
CA ARG A 165 4.88 -30.58 4.92
C ARG A 165 3.62 -29.75 5.09
N GLY A 166 2.83 -30.00 6.13
CA GLY A 166 1.60 -29.25 6.39
C GLY A 166 1.83 -27.74 6.57
N GLY A 167 2.92 -27.36 7.25
CA GLY A 167 3.29 -25.95 7.44
C GLY A 167 3.70 -25.22 6.18
N LEU A 168 4.43 -25.91 5.28
CA LEU A 168 4.83 -25.32 4.01
C LEU A 168 3.63 -25.13 3.08
N ASN A 169 2.73 -26.11 3.03
CA ASN A 169 1.51 -26.02 2.23
C ASN A 169 0.61 -24.88 2.73
N LEU A 170 0.38 -24.81 4.04
CA LEU A 170 -0.40 -23.72 4.63
C LEU A 170 0.26 -22.35 4.38
N ALA A 171 1.58 -22.24 4.51
CA ALA A 171 2.28 -21.01 4.21
C ALA A 171 2.12 -20.60 2.75
N SER A 172 2.21 -21.54 1.82
CA SER A 172 1.94 -21.30 0.40
C SER A 172 0.50 -20.84 0.16
N ASP A 173 -0.47 -21.42 0.84
CA ASP A 173 -1.88 -21.01 0.73
C ASP A 173 -2.10 -19.60 1.29
N VAL A 174 -1.55 -19.29 2.46
CA VAL A 174 -1.62 -17.95 3.05
C VAL A 174 -0.96 -16.92 2.14
N VAL A 175 0.25 -17.21 1.64
CA VAL A 175 0.97 -16.31 0.72
C VAL A 175 0.15 -16.05 -0.53
N ARG A 176 -0.35 -17.11 -1.19
CA ARG A 176 -1.13 -16.99 -2.43
C ARG A 176 -2.43 -16.21 -2.26
N ASN A 177 -3.06 -16.27 -1.10
CA ASN A 177 -4.36 -15.63 -0.89
C ASN A 177 -4.25 -14.20 -0.33
N PHE A 178 -3.16 -13.86 0.37
CA PHE A 178 -3.04 -12.58 1.09
C PHE A 178 -1.97 -11.64 0.52
N PHE A 179 -1.00 -12.13 -0.28
CA PHE A 179 0.09 -11.34 -0.85
C PHE A 179 0.18 -11.52 -2.37
#